data_AF-A0A7S0RCL3-F1
#
_entry.id   AF-A0A7S0RCL3-F1
#
_cell.length_a   1.000
_cell.length_b   1.000
_cell.length_c   1.000
_cell.angle_alpha   90.00
_cell.angle_beta   90.00
_cell.angle_gamma   90.00
#
_symmetry.space_group_name_H-M   'P 1'
#
loop_
_entity.id
_entity.type
_entity.pdbx_description
1 polymer ?
#
loop_
_entity_poly.entity_id
_entity_poly.type
_entity_poly.pdbx_seq_one_letter_code
_entity_poly.pdbx_strand_id
1 'polypeptide(L)'
;MSDMMACMKDINRCGGEAAAFARTMLGLKAVARQKRIKLGGMAKVRSCAVVGNAGHMLKKNYGPYINNHDLVVRFNLLKTSGYQMKVGSKTTVRLLNYARSMYACKRPEEGLPEGQQVFAGKSGLRAIVLWHPRYRERLHQCLKAKYAGKPLTVYALTPKIEKEMRSNIETLRTDALGSLGVEGMKNRMPIELTSGC
;
A
#
# COMPACT_ATOMS: atom_id res chain seq x y z
N MET A 1 -2.37 19.59 -15.73
CA MET A 1 -1.16 19.40 -14.91
C MET A 1 -1.18 20.23 -13.61
N SER A 2 -1.80 21.41 -13.61
CA SER A 2 -2.02 22.27 -12.44
C SER A 2 -2.84 21.61 -11.33
N ASP A 3 -3.92 20.91 -11.64
CA ASP A 3 -4.82 20.28 -10.65
C ASP A 3 -4.16 19.12 -9.89
N MET A 4 -3.40 18.26 -10.58
CA MET A 4 -2.61 17.21 -9.94
C MET A 4 -1.54 17.80 -9.01
N MET A 5 -0.83 18.84 -9.46
CA MET A 5 0.15 19.54 -8.62
C MET A 5 -0.50 20.28 -7.45
N ALA A 6 -1.74 20.78 -7.61
CA ALA A 6 -2.52 21.40 -6.54
C ALA A 6 -2.98 20.35 -5.51
N CYS A 7 -3.46 19.19 -5.96
CA CYS A 7 -3.78 18.01 -5.14
C CYS A 7 -2.58 17.53 -4.32
N MET A 8 -1.41 17.39 -4.96
CA MET A 8 -0.17 16.99 -4.27
C MET A 8 0.27 18.02 -3.21
N LYS A 9 -0.04 19.31 -3.41
CA LYS A 9 0.25 20.38 -2.45
C LYS A 9 -0.80 20.47 -1.33
N ASP A 10 -2.06 20.19 -1.64
CA ASP A 10 -3.19 20.22 -0.71
C ASP A 10 -4.23 19.17 -1.11
N ILE A 11 -4.41 18.16 -0.28
CA ILE A 11 -5.29 17.02 -0.56
C ILE A 11 -6.78 17.43 -0.67
N ASN A 12 -7.15 18.58 -0.09
CA ASN A 12 -8.50 19.13 -0.23
C ASN A 12 -8.72 19.79 -1.60
N ARG A 13 -7.66 19.96 -2.39
CA ARG A 13 -7.67 20.52 -3.75
C ARG A 13 -7.46 19.44 -4.82
N CYS A 14 -7.67 18.17 -4.48
CA CYS A 14 -7.80 17.12 -5.49
C CYS A 14 -9.11 17.33 -6.25
N GLY A 15 -9.02 17.99 -7.40
CA GLY A 15 -10.15 18.38 -8.21
C GLY A 15 -10.68 17.28 -9.14
N GLY A 16 -11.79 17.61 -9.81
CA GLY A 16 -12.42 16.75 -10.81
C GLY A 16 -11.55 16.53 -12.05
N GLU A 17 -10.61 17.44 -12.36
CA GLU A 17 -9.74 17.31 -13.52
C GLU A 17 -8.71 16.20 -13.36
N ALA A 18 -8.04 16.09 -12.20
CA ALA A 18 -7.13 14.99 -11.91
C ALA A 18 -7.86 13.64 -11.95
N ALA A 19 -9.09 13.59 -11.41
CA ALA A 19 -9.94 12.41 -11.49
C ALA A 19 -10.41 12.11 -12.92
N ALA A 20 -10.72 13.13 -13.74
CA ALA A 20 -11.11 12.96 -15.13
C ALA A 20 -9.93 12.48 -15.99
N PHE A 21 -8.74 13.04 -15.79
CA PHE A 21 -7.50 12.62 -16.43
C PHE A 21 -7.13 11.18 -16.05
N ALA A 22 -7.22 10.81 -14.76
CA ALA A 22 -7.01 9.45 -14.32
C ALA A 22 -7.92 8.44 -15.05
N ARG A 23 -9.16 8.83 -15.39
CA ARG A 23 -10.10 7.98 -16.14
C ARG A 23 -9.72 7.80 -17.62
N THR A 24 -8.85 8.64 -18.20
CA THR A 24 -8.43 8.47 -19.59
C THR A 24 -7.30 7.44 -19.74
N MET A 25 -6.49 7.24 -18.69
CA MET A 25 -5.36 6.32 -18.68
C MET A 25 -5.78 4.85 -18.88
N LEU A 26 -5.21 4.17 -19.87
CA LEU A 26 -5.49 2.78 -20.20
C LEU A 26 -5.11 1.84 -19.06
N GLY A 27 -3.98 2.08 -18.39
CA GLY A 27 -3.53 1.32 -17.24
C GLY A 27 -4.52 1.39 -16.07
N LEU A 28 -5.08 2.57 -15.79
CA LEU A 28 -6.12 2.71 -14.75
C LEU A 28 -7.43 2.02 -15.15
N LYS A 29 -7.84 2.10 -16.43
CA LYS A 29 -8.99 1.33 -16.94
C LYS A 29 -8.76 -0.17 -16.80
N ALA A 30 -7.55 -0.65 -17.09
CA ALA A 30 -7.19 -2.07 -16.97
C ALA A 30 -7.20 -2.53 -15.50
N VAL A 31 -6.62 -1.73 -14.59
CA VAL A 31 -6.70 -1.97 -13.14
C VAL A 31 -8.14 -1.99 -12.65
N ALA A 32 -8.99 -1.06 -13.11
CA ALA A 32 -10.40 -0.99 -12.69
C ALA A 32 -11.22 -2.21 -13.11
N ARG A 33 -10.82 -2.92 -14.18
CA ARG A 33 -11.46 -4.15 -14.66
C ARG A 33 -10.94 -5.43 -13.98
N GLN A 34 -9.89 -5.33 -13.16
CA GLN A 34 -9.34 -6.49 -12.46
C GLN A 34 -10.34 -7.06 -11.46
N LYS A 35 -10.38 -8.39 -11.36
CA LYS A 35 -11.20 -9.07 -10.36
C LYS A 35 -10.73 -8.67 -8.97
N ARG A 36 -11.64 -8.08 -8.18
CA ARG A 36 -11.35 -7.69 -6.80
C ARG A 36 -10.98 -8.93 -5.97
N ILE A 37 -9.83 -8.84 -5.31
CA ILE A 37 -9.37 -9.88 -4.39
C ILE A 37 -10.04 -9.65 -3.05
N LYS A 38 -10.85 -10.62 -2.61
CA LYS A 38 -11.42 -10.60 -1.27
C LYS A 38 -10.36 -11.07 -0.29
N LEU A 39 -9.92 -10.18 0.58
CA LEU A 39 -9.08 -10.53 1.72
C LEU A 39 -10.01 -11.07 2.82
N GLY A 40 -10.04 -12.39 3.00
CA GLY A 40 -10.91 -13.07 3.98
C GLY A 40 -10.72 -12.56 5.42
N GLY A 41 -11.75 -12.60 6.25
CA GLY A 41 -11.63 -12.09 7.63
C GLY A 41 -11.50 -10.55 7.74
N MET A 42 -11.68 -9.81 6.64
CA MET A 42 -11.88 -8.35 6.68
C MET A 42 -13.35 -8.01 6.47
N ALA A 43 -13.92 -7.27 7.41
CA ALA A 43 -15.25 -6.70 7.28
C ALA A 43 -15.30 -5.67 6.14
N LYS A 44 -16.50 -5.41 5.62
CA LYS A 44 -16.73 -4.29 4.68
C LYS A 44 -16.41 -2.98 5.40
N VAL A 45 -15.56 -2.15 4.79
CA VAL A 45 -15.10 -0.87 5.33
C VAL A 45 -15.75 0.28 4.59
N ARG A 46 -15.99 1.41 5.25
CA ARG A 46 -16.58 2.62 4.63
C ARG A 46 -15.52 3.57 4.13
N SER A 47 -14.34 3.57 4.74
CA SER A 47 -13.23 4.44 4.36
C SER A 47 -11.89 3.71 4.44
N CYS A 48 -10.99 4.03 3.52
CA CYS A 48 -9.65 3.49 3.50
C CYS A 48 -8.60 4.57 3.25
N ALA A 49 -7.51 4.53 4.00
CA ALA A 49 -6.32 5.32 3.75
C ALA A 49 -5.20 4.40 3.28
N VAL A 50 -4.77 4.57 2.04
CA VAL A 50 -3.49 4.04 1.58
C VAL A 50 -2.43 5.04 2.00
N VAL A 51 -1.29 4.60 2.56
CA VAL A 51 -0.25 5.52 3.06
C VAL A 51 1.10 5.10 2.51
N GLY A 52 1.61 5.91 1.58
CA GLY A 52 2.92 5.75 0.97
C GLY A 52 4.06 6.17 1.91
N ASN A 53 5.29 6.03 1.42
CA ASN A 53 6.52 6.27 2.17
C ASN A 53 7.28 7.52 1.71
N ALA A 54 6.61 8.44 1.01
CA ALA A 54 7.22 9.62 0.44
C ALA A 54 7.62 10.63 1.53
N GLY A 55 8.76 11.30 1.37
CA GLY A 55 9.25 12.29 2.33
C GLY A 55 8.34 13.51 2.51
N HIS A 56 7.46 13.80 1.53
CA HIS A 56 6.50 14.90 1.64
C HIS A 56 5.54 14.71 2.82
N MET A 57 5.31 13.48 3.27
CA MET A 57 4.43 13.15 4.39
C MET A 57 4.86 13.85 5.69
N LEU A 58 6.13 14.27 5.82
CA LEU A 58 6.64 14.99 6.99
C LEU A 58 6.27 16.48 7.00
N LYS A 59 5.83 17.04 5.87
CA LYS A 59 5.57 18.47 5.71
C LYS A 59 4.26 18.93 6.37
N LYS A 60 3.30 18.04 6.58
CA LYS A 60 2.00 18.34 7.21
C LYS A 60 1.63 17.30 8.27
N ASN A 61 0.61 17.60 9.07
CA ASN A 61 0.12 16.71 10.12
C ASN A 61 -1.06 15.88 9.61
N TYR A 62 -0.79 14.86 8.79
CA TYR A 62 -1.84 13.99 8.24
C TYR A 62 -2.32 12.92 9.24
N GLY A 63 -1.65 12.77 10.38
CA GLY A 63 -1.89 11.66 11.31
C GLY A 63 -3.33 11.51 11.77
N PRO A 64 -4.00 12.57 12.27
CA PRO A 64 -5.41 12.49 12.66
C PRO A 64 -6.33 12.08 11.50
N TYR A 65 -6.12 12.66 10.32
CA TYR A 65 -6.90 12.33 9.12
C TYR A 65 -6.73 10.85 8.71
N ILE A 66 -5.49 10.35 8.67
CA ILE A 66 -5.18 8.95 8.36
C ILE A 66 -5.85 8.01 9.38
N ASN A 67 -5.72 8.33 10.68
CA ASN A 67 -6.27 7.51 11.75
C ASN A 67 -7.81 7.47 11.75
N ASN A 68 -8.50 8.44 11.15
CA ASN A 68 -9.96 8.48 11.05
C ASN A 68 -10.54 7.44 10.07
N HIS A 69 -9.70 6.74 9.29
CA HIS A 69 -10.16 5.73 8.34
C HIS A 69 -10.38 4.36 9.01
N ASP A 70 -11.36 3.59 8.51
CA ASP A 70 -11.65 2.25 9.01
C ASP A 70 -10.48 1.28 8.73
N LEU A 71 -9.86 1.44 7.56
CA LEU A 71 -8.77 0.61 7.08
C LEU A 71 -7.57 1.47 6.68
N VAL A 72 -6.39 1.14 7.22
CA VAL A 72 -5.14 1.82 6.86
C VAL A 72 -4.17 0.82 6.24
N VAL A 73 -3.79 1.05 4.98
CA VAL A 73 -2.80 0.25 4.24
C VAL A 73 -1.45 0.95 4.30
N ARG A 74 -0.40 0.22 4.70
CA ARG A 74 0.99 0.69 4.67
C ARG A 74 1.89 -0.24 3.88
N PHE A 75 3.05 0.27 3.48
CA PHE A 75 4.02 -0.47 2.69
C PHE A 75 5.32 -0.73 3.46
N ASN A 76 5.91 -1.89 3.20
CA ASN A 76 7.24 -2.28 3.68
C ASN A 76 7.33 -2.27 5.20
N LEU A 77 8.44 -1.84 5.80
CA LEU A 77 8.67 -1.90 7.25
C LEU A 77 9.00 -0.53 7.86
N LEU A 78 8.43 0.54 7.31
CA LEU A 78 8.57 1.86 7.94
C LEU A 78 7.72 1.94 9.21
N LYS A 79 8.37 2.42 10.29
CA LYS A 79 7.78 2.65 11.60
C LYS A 79 7.01 3.96 11.62
N THR A 80 5.97 4.00 12.44
CA THR A 80 5.17 5.20 12.72
C THR A 80 5.54 5.85 14.04
N SER A 81 6.26 5.16 14.92
CA SER A 81 6.73 5.70 16.19
C SER A 81 7.69 6.88 15.98
N GLY A 82 7.40 8.00 16.65
CA GLY A 82 8.06 9.29 16.45
C GLY A 82 7.45 10.13 15.33
N TYR A 83 6.52 9.59 14.54
CA TYR A 83 5.91 10.25 13.38
C TYR A 83 4.37 10.23 13.41
N GLN A 84 3.75 9.86 14.54
CA GLN A 84 2.31 9.64 14.63
C GLN A 84 1.49 10.87 14.20
N MET A 85 1.93 12.08 14.54
CA MET A 85 1.28 13.32 14.09
C MET A 85 1.36 13.53 12.57
N LYS A 86 2.40 13.01 11.93
CA LYS A 86 2.63 13.14 10.49
C LYS A 86 1.92 12.06 9.69
N VAL A 87 2.03 10.80 10.12
CA VAL A 87 1.61 9.64 9.31
C VAL A 87 0.58 8.74 9.97
N GLY A 88 0.11 9.08 11.17
CA GLY A 88 -0.82 8.28 11.95
C GLY A 88 -0.14 7.12 12.66
N SER A 89 -0.90 6.47 13.55
CA SER A 89 -0.46 5.30 14.32
C SER A 89 -1.12 4.00 13.87
N LYS A 90 -2.28 4.08 13.22
CA LYS A 90 -3.06 2.92 12.77
C LYS A 90 -2.40 2.22 11.58
N THR A 91 -2.35 0.89 11.62
CA THR A 91 -2.04 0.01 10.48
C THR A 91 -3.00 -1.18 10.51
N THR A 92 -3.73 -1.41 9.42
CA THR A 92 -4.65 -2.56 9.29
C THR A 92 -4.10 -3.61 8.34
N VAL A 93 -3.50 -3.15 7.24
CA VAL A 93 -2.91 -4.01 6.20
C VAL A 93 -1.51 -3.54 5.88
N ARG A 94 -0.55 -4.47 5.75
CA ARG A 94 0.82 -4.16 5.33
C ARG A 94 1.21 -4.92 4.08
N LEU A 95 1.61 -4.19 3.04
CA LEU A 95 2.13 -4.74 1.80
C LEU A 95 3.65 -4.85 1.90
N LEU A 96 4.19 -6.06 1.79
CA LEU A 96 5.63 -6.30 1.89
C LEU A 96 6.20 -6.72 0.55
N ASN A 97 7.27 -6.02 0.12
CA ASN A 97 8.10 -6.48 -0.98
C ASN A 97 8.99 -7.65 -0.55
N TYR A 98 9.66 -8.29 -1.51
CA TYR A 98 10.53 -9.44 -1.27
C TYR A 98 11.54 -9.25 -0.12
N ALA A 99 12.34 -8.18 -0.17
CA ALA A 99 13.39 -7.93 0.82
C ALA A 99 12.81 -7.71 2.23
N ARG A 100 11.67 -7.03 2.32
CA ARG A 100 10.99 -6.78 3.60
C ARG A 100 10.28 -8.01 4.14
N SER A 101 9.70 -8.84 3.29
CA SER A 101 9.14 -10.14 3.68
C SER A 101 10.23 -11.06 4.24
N MET A 102 11.41 -11.09 3.61
CA MET A 102 12.57 -11.83 4.10
C MET A 102 13.01 -11.33 5.48
N TYR A 103 13.11 -10.00 5.65
CA TYR A 103 13.42 -9.41 6.95
C TYR A 103 12.40 -9.82 8.02
N ALA A 104 11.11 -9.68 7.72
CA ALA A 104 10.03 -9.98 8.65
C ALA A 104 9.98 -11.47 9.06
N CYS A 105 10.35 -12.36 8.14
CA CYS A 105 10.48 -13.79 8.36
C CYS A 105 11.69 -14.14 9.25
N LYS A 106 12.87 -13.58 8.94
CA LYS A 106 14.14 -14.03 9.54
C LYS A 106 14.48 -13.43 10.91
N ARG A 107 13.98 -12.24 11.24
CA ARG A 107 14.26 -11.62 12.55
C ARG A 107 13.35 -12.20 13.62
N PRO A 108 13.72 -12.23 14.92
CA PRO A 108 12.82 -12.57 16.04
C PRO A 108 11.66 -11.57 16.22
N GLU A 109 11.18 -11.31 17.43
CA GLU A 109 10.01 -10.47 17.80
C GLU A 109 9.97 -9.02 17.23
N GLU A 110 10.93 -8.63 16.38
CA GLU A 110 11.07 -7.35 15.69
C GLU A 110 10.77 -7.40 14.18
N GLY A 111 10.17 -8.49 13.69
CA GLY A 111 9.94 -8.68 12.24
C GLY A 111 9.01 -7.64 11.60
N LEU A 112 8.15 -6.98 12.38
CA LEU A 112 7.23 -5.94 11.93
C LEU A 112 7.40 -4.66 12.77
N PRO A 113 7.18 -3.46 12.21
CA PRO A 113 7.23 -2.21 12.98
C PRO A 113 6.19 -2.13 14.10
N GLU A 114 5.08 -2.85 13.95
CA GLU A 114 4.05 -2.99 14.98
C GLU A 114 4.54 -3.81 16.19
N GLY A 115 5.67 -4.53 16.05
CA GLY A 115 6.43 -5.16 17.14
C GLY A 115 5.61 -6.08 18.05
N GLN A 116 5.89 -6.03 19.36
CA GLN A 116 5.20 -6.80 20.39
C GLN A 116 3.67 -6.61 20.40
N GLN A 117 3.15 -5.48 19.89
CA GLN A 117 1.69 -5.28 19.83
C GLN A 117 1.00 -6.28 18.90
N VAL A 118 1.71 -6.82 17.90
CA VAL A 118 1.20 -7.92 17.06
C VAL A 118 1.04 -9.19 17.89
N PHE A 119 2.06 -9.51 18.69
CA PHE A 119 2.06 -10.71 19.52
C PHE A 119 1.08 -10.63 20.70
N ALA A 120 0.83 -9.42 21.20
CA ALA A 120 -0.17 -9.13 22.24
C ALA A 120 -1.60 -8.98 21.69
N GLY A 121 -1.82 -9.08 20.37
CA GLY A 121 -3.15 -8.91 19.76
C GLY A 121 -3.71 -7.49 19.78
N LYS A 122 -2.87 -6.48 20.07
CA LYS A 122 -3.25 -5.08 20.29
C LYS A 122 -2.90 -4.14 19.13
N SER A 123 -2.16 -4.60 18.11
CA SER A 123 -1.64 -3.74 17.02
C SER A 123 -2.68 -3.23 16.02
N GLY A 124 -3.87 -3.83 15.95
CA GLY A 124 -4.87 -3.55 14.91
C GLY A 124 -4.49 -4.07 13.50
N LEU A 125 -3.31 -4.66 13.33
CA LEU A 125 -2.86 -5.27 12.08
C LEU A 125 -3.59 -6.60 11.86
N ARG A 126 -4.29 -6.72 10.73
CA ARG A 126 -5.11 -7.90 10.39
C ARG A 126 -4.58 -8.66 9.18
N ALA A 127 -3.84 -8.01 8.28
CA ALA A 127 -3.33 -8.65 7.09
C ALA A 127 -1.92 -8.22 6.69
N ILE A 128 -1.10 -9.19 6.27
CA ILE A 128 0.11 -8.97 5.48
C ILE A 128 -0.15 -9.44 4.07
N VAL A 129 0.16 -8.61 3.08
CA VAL A 129 0.08 -8.99 1.66
C VAL A 129 1.51 -9.03 1.10
N LEU A 130 1.91 -10.20 0.63
CA LEU A 130 3.18 -10.37 -0.08
C LEU A 130 2.99 -9.96 -1.52
N TRP A 131 3.72 -8.94 -1.95
CA TRP A 131 3.67 -8.44 -3.32
C TRP A 131 5.07 -8.57 -3.94
N HIS A 132 5.43 -9.80 -4.32
CA HIS A 132 6.54 -10.14 -5.21
C HIS A 132 6.58 -11.66 -5.48
N PRO A 133 6.87 -12.12 -6.72
CA PRO A 133 6.92 -13.55 -7.05
C PRO A 133 8.08 -14.36 -6.44
N ARG A 134 9.19 -13.73 -6.03
CA ARG A 134 10.42 -14.48 -5.70
C ARG A 134 10.30 -15.12 -4.32
N TYR A 135 10.46 -16.45 -4.26
CA TYR A 135 10.36 -17.26 -3.03
C TYR A 135 9.04 -17.10 -2.25
N ARG A 136 7.95 -16.82 -2.97
CA ARG A 136 6.61 -16.56 -2.41
C ARG A 136 6.14 -17.63 -1.44
N GLU A 137 6.18 -18.90 -1.83
CA GLU A 137 5.71 -20.01 -0.98
C GLU A 137 6.50 -20.10 0.31
N ARG A 138 7.83 -20.06 0.21
CA ARG A 138 8.73 -20.14 1.36
C ARG A 138 8.48 -18.97 2.33
N LEU A 139 8.30 -17.76 1.80
CA LEU A 139 8.01 -16.57 2.60
C LEU A 139 6.63 -16.64 3.25
N HIS A 140 5.63 -17.10 2.52
CA HIS A 140 4.27 -17.28 3.00
C HIS A 140 4.23 -18.30 4.15
N GLN A 141 4.86 -19.47 3.97
CA GLN A 141 4.98 -20.50 5.00
C GLN A 141 5.71 -19.98 6.24
N CYS A 142 6.84 -19.29 6.07
CA CYS A 142 7.59 -18.72 7.18
C CYS A 142 6.76 -17.72 8.01
N LEU A 143 6.10 -16.76 7.34
CA LEU A 143 5.31 -15.75 8.03
C LEU A 143 4.05 -16.35 8.65
N LYS A 144 3.41 -17.33 8.00
CA LYS A 144 2.29 -18.08 8.60
C LYS A 144 2.70 -18.81 9.87
N ALA A 145 3.83 -19.52 9.85
CA ALA A 145 4.32 -20.21 11.03
C ALA A 145 4.66 -19.22 12.16
N LYS A 146 5.36 -18.14 11.83
CA LYS A 146 5.77 -17.12 12.80
C LYS A 146 4.60 -16.41 13.50
N TYR A 147 3.51 -16.15 12.78
CA TYR A 147 2.33 -15.48 13.32
C TYR A 147 1.14 -16.42 13.55
N ALA A 148 1.41 -17.74 13.68
CA ALA A 148 0.38 -18.72 13.97
C ALA A 148 -0.34 -18.38 15.29
N GLY A 149 -1.66 -18.55 15.30
CA GLY A 149 -2.51 -18.22 16.46
C GLY A 149 -2.72 -16.73 16.73
N LYS A 150 -2.14 -15.83 15.91
CA LYS A 150 -2.38 -14.38 16.01
C LYS A 150 -3.58 -13.98 15.13
N PRO A 151 -4.31 -12.89 15.45
CA PRO A 151 -5.40 -12.37 14.63
C PRO A 151 -4.87 -11.65 13.36
N LEU A 152 -3.99 -12.33 12.62
CA LEU A 152 -3.24 -11.81 11.48
C LEU A 152 -3.22 -12.84 10.35
N THR A 153 -3.72 -12.46 9.19
CA THR A 153 -3.70 -13.31 7.98
C THR A 153 -2.54 -12.91 7.06
N VAL A 154 -1.79 -13.88 6.56
CA VAL A 154 -0.76 -13.67 5.53
C VAL A 154 -1.32 -14.08 4.18
N TYR A 155 -1.33 -13.16 3.22
CA TYR A 155 -1.78 -13.37 1.84
C TYR A 155 -0.59 -13.37 0.89
N ALA A 156 -0.57 -14.34 0.00
CA ALA A 156 0.32 -14.38 -1.15
C ALA A 156 -0.50 -14.29 -2.44
N LEU A 157 -0.29 -13.24 -3.24
CA LEU A 157 -0.97 -13.05 -4.52
C LEU A 157 -0.59 -14.17 -5.48
N THR A 158 -1.58 -14.80 -6.14
CA THR A 158 -1.31 -15.93 -7.07
C THR A 158 -0.39 -15.49 -8.21
N PRO A 159 0.45 -16.38 -8.78
CA PRO A 159 1.32 -16.02 -9.91
C PRO A 159 0.54 -15.40 -11.08
N LYS A 160 -0.69 -15.87 -11.30
CA LYS A 160 -1.61 -15.30 -12.30
C LYS A 160 -1.94 -13.84 -11.99
N ILE A 161 -2.42 -13.56 -10.77
CA ILE A 161 -2.77 -12.20 -10.31
C ILE A 161 -1.54 -11.29 -10.35
N GLU A 162 -0.38 -11.77 -9.92
CA GLU A 162 0.86 -10.98 -9.94
C GLU A 162 1.30 -10.63 -11.36
N LYS A 163 1.18 -11.57 -12.31
CA LYS A 163 1.49 -11.33 -13.72
C LYS A 163 0.55 -10.30 -14.33
N GLU A 164 -0.75 -10.41 -14.06
CA GLU A 164 -1.77 -9.46 -14.50
C GLU A 164 -1.53 -8.06 -13.90
N MET A 165 -1.33 -7.97 -12.57
CA MET A 165 -1.03 -6.69 -11.90
C MET A 165 0.24 -6.04 -12.43
N ARG A 166 1.32 -6.82 -12.65
CA ARG A 166 2.56 -6.31 -13.25
C ARG A 166 2.30 -5.71 -14.62
N SER A 167 1.57 -6.42 -15.48
CA SER A 167 1.22 -5.93 -16.82
C SER A 167 0.45 -4.61 -16.74
N ASN A 168 -0.58 -4.55 -15.89
CA ASN A 168 -1.41 -3.35 -15.76
C ASN A 168 -0.63 -2.15 -15.21
N ILE A 169 0.28 -2.39 -14.26
CA ILE A 169 1.14 -1.34 -13.70
C ILE A 169 2.16 -0.84 -14.71
N GLU A 170 2.70 -1.72 -15.55
CA GLU A 170 3.60 -1.30 -16.63
C GLU A 170 2.88 -0.45 -17.68
N THR A 171 1.64 -0.81 -18.02
CA THR A 171 0.78 0.03 -18.87
C THR A 171 0.51 1.37 -18.21
N LEU A 172 0.12 1.38 -16.92
CA LEU A 172 -0.12 2.62 -16.18
C LEU A 172 1.12 3.50 -16.12
N ARG A 173 2.29 2.90 -15.91
CA ARG A 173 3.58 3.60 -15.91
C ARG A 173 3.84 4.23 -17.27
N THR A 174 3.65 3.49 -18.35
CA THR A 174 3.83 4.00 -19.72
C THR A 174 2.89 5.16 -20.01
N ASP A 175 1.60 5.02 -19.67
CA ASP A 175 0.59 6.08 -19.85
C ASP A 175 0.96 7.35 -19.07
N ALA A 176 1.41 7.19 -17.82
CA ALA A 176 1.79 8.30 -16.97
C ALA A 176 3.02 9.03 -17.50
N LEU A 177 4.05 8.29 -17.93
CA LEU A 177 5.27 8.88 -18.47
C LEU A 177 5.02 9.59 -19.80
N GLY A 178 4.21 9.01 -20.70
CA GLY A 178 3.83 9.63 -21.97
C GLY A 178 3.02 10.91 -21.76
N SER A 179 2.04 10.88 -20.84
CA SER A 179 1.24 12.07 -20.54
C SER A 179 2.02 13.20 -19.87
N LEU A 180 3.14 12.88 -19.24
CA LEU A 180 4.03 13.84 -18.60
C LEU A 180 5.19 14.27 -19.54
N GLY A 181 5.29 13.71 -20.76
CA GLY A 181 6.38 14.00 -21.70
C GLY A 181 7.76 13.57 -21.18
N VAL A 182 7.83 12.55 -20.32
CA VAL A 182 9.06 12.10 -19.65
C VAL A 182 9.32 10.61 -19.86
N GLU A 183 9.07 10.09 -21.07
CA GLU A 183 9.22 8.66 -21.39
C GLU A 183 10.62 8.11 -21.09
N GLY A 184 11.65 8.97 -21.08
CA GLY A 184 13.03 8.65 -20.69
C GLY A 184 13.27 8.44 -19.18
N MET A 185 12.35 8.85 -18.29
CA MET A 185 12.48 8.67 -16.82
C MET A 185 12.10 7.26 -16.37
N LYS A 186 12.82 6.26 -16.87
CA LYS A 186 12.82 4.90 -16.29
C LYS A 186 13.46 4.99 -14.89
N ASN A 187 12.67 4.76 -13.82
CA ASN A 187 13.07 4.61 -12.40
C ASN A 187 12.75 5.72 -11.37
N ARG A 188 11.95 6.76 -11.68
CA ARG A 188 11.50 7.73 -10.65
C ARG A 188 10.01 8.05 -10.75
N MET A 189 9.16 7.22 -10.18
CA MET A 189 7.78 7.62 -9.88
C MET A 189 7.46 7.30 -8.41
N PRO A 190 7.20 8.31 -7.56
CA PRO A 190 6.54 8.10 -6.29
C PRO A 190 5.06 7.79 -6.55
N ILE A 191 4.59 6.65 -6.06
CA ILE A 191 3.16 6.29 -6.08
C ILE A 191 2.48 7.10 -4.96
N GLU A 192 1.56 7.98 -5.33
CA GLU A 192 0.69 8.73 -4.41
C GLU A 192 -0.76 8.23 -4.45
N LEU A 193 -1.49 8.63 -3.40
CA LEU A 193 -2.64 7.97 -2.80
C LEU A 193 -3.94 8.19 -3.56
N THR A 194 -4.72 7.13 -3.74
CA THR A 194 -6.12 7.23 -4.19
C THR A 194 -7.06 7.03 -3.01
N SER A 195 -8.11 7.85 -2.93
CA SER A 195 -9.28 7.62 -2.09
C SER A 195 -10.32 6.84 -2.91
N GLY A 196 -10.51 5.56 -2.57
CA GLY A 196 -11.52 4.72 -3.21
C GLY A 196 -11.24 3.24 -2.98
N CYS A 197 -12.03 2.64 -2.09
CA CYS A 197 -12.27 1.21 -1.99
C CYS A 197 -13.73 0.96 -2.42
#